data_AF-A0A7W6WHQ0-F1
#
_entry.id   AF-A0A7W6WHQ0-F1
#
_cell.length_a   1.000
_cell.length_b   1.000
_cell.length_c   1.000
_cell.angle_alpha   90.00
_cell.angle_beta   90.00
_cell.angle_gamma   90.00
#
_symmetry.space_group_name_H-M   'P 1'
#
loop_
_entity.id
_entity.type
_entity.pdbx_description
1 polymer ?
#
loop_
_entity_poly.entity_id
_entity_poly.type
_entity_poly.pdbx_seq_one_letter_code
_entity_poly.pdbx_strand_id
1 'polypeptide(L)'
;MDRSPICCSTTLGRTPSCWPTRPTTPAIPELIREQGATANIPPKSNRRWKPCFSRRLCRERNRIERFFSKLTHFRRVATRYDKLAANFLVWSNSPQSGCGCALMSV
;
A
#
# COMPACT_ATOMS: atom_id res chain seq x y z
N MET A 1 -44.68 -20.08 3.89
CA MET A 1 -45.46 -18.84 4.11
C MET A 1 -44.67 -17.71 3.50
N ASP A 2 -44.75 -17.70 2.19
CA ASP A 2 -44.15 -16.75 1.28
C ASP A 2 -44.66 -15.35 1.61
N ARG A 3 -43.75 -14.43 1.91
CA ARG A 3 -43.99 -13.01 1.66
C ARG A 3 -43.21 -12.64 0.43
N SER A 4 -43.78 -13.00 -0.72
CA SER A 4 -43.42 -12.43 -2.00
C SER A 4 -43.41 -10.89 -1.87
N PRO A 5 -42.33 -10.21 -2.28
CA PRO A 5 -42.32 -8.77 -2.26
C PRO A 5 -43.26 -8.27 -3.36
N ILE A 6 -44.13 -7.34 -2.96
CA ILE A 6 -45.04 -6.63 -3.85
C ILE A 6 -44.19 -5.93 -4.92
N CYS A 7 -44.36 -6.39 -6.15
CA CYS A 7 -43.93 -5.71 -7.35
C CYS A 7 -44.72 -4.40 -7.46
N CYS A 8 -44.15 -3.27 -7.03
CA CYS A 8 -44.74 -1.96 -7.25
C CYS A 8 -44.12 -1.31 -8.49
N SER A 9 -44.79 -1.56 -9.62
CA SER A 9 -45.05 -0.63 -10.73
C SER A 9 -43.95 0.33 -11.20
N THR A 10 -43.51 0.06 -12.43
CA THR A 10 -42.98 0.96 -13.46
C THR A 10 -43.47 2.41 -13.38
N THR A 11 -42.56 3.32 -12.98
CA THR A 11 -42.61 4.73 -13.39
C THR A 11 -41.19 5.18 -13.77
N LEU A 12 -40.95 5.29 -15.08
CA LEU A 12 -39.96 6.15 -15.73
C LEU A 12 -38.50 6.12 -15.19
N GLY A 13 -37.68 5.28 -15.82
CA GLY A 13 -36.41 5.77 -16.41
C GLY A 13 -35.37 6.41 -15.49
N ARG A 14 -35.20 5.95 -14.26
CA ARG A 14 -33.95 6.11 -13.51
C ARG A 14 -33.50 4.73 -13.09
N THR A 15 -32.46 4.22 -13.75
CA THR A 15 -31.64 3.17 -13.15
C THR A 15 -31.30 3.65 -11.73
N PRO A 16 -31.69 2.95 -10.65
CA PRO A 16 -30.97 3.14 -9.40
C PRO A 16 -29.53 2.82 -9.80
N SER A 17 -28.61 3.74 -9.55
CA SER A 17 -27.19 3.45 -9.70
C SER A 17 -26.89 2.32 -8.73
N CYS A 18 -27.05 1.09 -9.22
CA CYS A 18 -26.65 -0.14 -8.59
C CYS A 18 -25.13 -0.19 -8.69
N TRP A 19 -24.48 0.75 -8.01
CA TRP A 19 -23.18 0.48 -7.45
C TRP A 19 -23.32 -0.86 -6.74
N PRO A 20 -22.47 -1.87 -7.05
CA PRO A 20 -22.51 -3.11 -6.29
C PRO A 20 -22.47 -2.72 -4.83
N THR A 21 -23.52 -3.09 -4.08
CA THR A 21 -23.57 -2.85 -2.64
C THR A 21 -22.26 -3.36 -2.09
N ARG A 22 -21.49 -2.44 -1.50
CA ARG A 22 -20.14 -2.70 -1.00
C ARG A 22 -20.19 -4.04 -0.26
N PRO A 23 -19.41 -5.06 -0.65
CA PRO A 23 -19.39 -6.31 0.10
C PRO A 23 -19.10 -5.95 1.54
N THR A 24 -19.96 -6.40 2.46
CA THR A 24 -19.84 -6.14 3.90
C THR A 24 -18.51 -6.72 4.36
N THR A 25 -17.46 -5.91 4.26
CA THR A 25 -16.13 -6.32 4.68
C THR A 25 -16.23 -6.55 6.18
N PRO A 26 -15.87 -7.75 6.69
CA PRO A 26 -15.86 -7.99 8.12
C PRO A 26 -15.06 -6.88 8.80
N ALA A 27 -15.55 -6.41 9.94
CA ALA A 27 -14.90 -5.33 10.65
C ALA A 27 -13.47 -5.77 10.97
N ILE A 28 -12.48 -4.87 10.86
CA ILE A 28 -11.06 -5.19 11.11
C ILE A 28 -10.82 -6.06 12.37
N PRO A 29 -11.51 -5.85 13.51
CA PRO A 29 -11.37 -6.73 14.68
C PRO A 29 -11.81 -8.17 14.44
N GLU A 30 -12.83 -8.41 13.61
CA GLU A 30 -13.34 -9.74 13.27
C GLU A 30 -12.30 -10.51 12.45
N LEU A 31 -11.70 -9.86 11.44
CA LEU A 31 -10.60 -10.43 10.66
C LEU A 31 -9.40 -10.83 11.54
N ILE A 32 -9.05 -9.98 12.50
CA ILE A 32 -7.94 -10.27 13.42
C ILE A 32 -8.27 -11.46 14.34
N ARG A 33 -9.54 -11.59 14.74
CA ARG A 33 -10.00 -12.75 15.55
C ARG A 33 -10.00 -14.04 14.74
N GLU A 34 -10.40 -14.00 13.48
CA GLU A 34 -10.30 -15.15 12.56
C GLU A 34 -8.86 -15.61 12.37
N GLN A 35 -7.91 -14.66 12.38
CA GLN A 35 -6.47 -14.94 12.34
C GLN A 35 -5.91 -15.44 13.68
N GLY A 36 -6.75 -15.68 14.70
CA GLY A 36 -6.33 -16.16 16.02
C GLY A 36 -5.58 -15.12 16.86
N ALA A 37 -5.59 -13.85 16.47
CA ALA A 37 -4.88 -12.78 17.14
C ALA A 37 -5.82 -11.88 17.97
N THR A 38 -5.27 -11.22 18.98
CA THR A 38 -6.00 -10.22 19.77
C THR A 38 -5.70 -8.81 19.25
N ALA A 39 -6.73 -8.11 18.79
CA ALA A 39 -6.61 -6.76 18.24
C ALA A 39 -6.34 -5.72 19.35
N ASN A 40 -5.09 -5.25 19.48
CA ASN A 40 -4.72 -4.14 20.37
C ASN A 40 -4.73 -2.79 19.63
N ILE A 41 -5.89 -2.40 19.11
CA ILE A 41 -6.06 -1.17 18.30
C ILE A 41 -6.59 -0.05 19.20
N PRO A 42 -5.97 1.15 19.21
CA PRO A 42 -6.48 2.26 19.99
C PRO A 42 -7.90 2.65 19.51
N PRO A 43 -8.84 2.88 20.45
CA PRO A 43 -10.19 3.29 20.08
C PRO A 43 -10.17 4.68 19.44
N LYS A 44 -11.01 4.87 18.42
CA LYS A 44 -11.28 6.20 17.86
C LYS A 44 -12.06 7.04 18.88
N SER A 45 -11.80 8.34 18.93
CA SER A 45 -12.40 9.27 19.91
C SER A 45 -13.94 9.29 19.88
N ASN A 46 -14.53 9.10 18.70
CA ASN A 46 -15.97 9.08 18.48
C ASN A 46 -16.65 7.73 18.75
N ARG A 47 -15.92 6.73 19.25
CA ARG A 47 -16.46 5.39 19.51
C ARG A 47 -17.08 5.32 20.91
N ARG A 48 -18.38 4.99 20.98
CA ARG A 48 -19.12 4.84 22.25
C ARG A 48 -18.57 3.70 23.12
N TRP A 49 -18.25 2.56 22.51
CA TRP A 49 -17.65 1.42 23.18
C TRP A 49 -16.15 1.34 22.87
N LYS A 50 -15.32 1.29 23.92
CA LYS A 50 -13.86 1.28 23.80
C LYS A 50 -13.35 -0.14 24.13
N PRO A 51 -12.77 -0.88 23.17
CA PRO A 51 -12.15 -2.18 23.46
C PRO A 51 -10.96 -2.02 24.43
N CYS A 52 -10.65 -3.11 25.14
CA CYS A 52 -9.49 -3.19 26.02
C CYS A 52 -8.21 -2.91 25.23
N PHE A 53 -7.49 -1.83 25.59
CA PHE A 53 -6.30 -1.37 24.90
C PHE A 53 -5.12 -1.25 25.86
N SER A 54 -4.01 -1.92 25.54
CA SER A 54 -2.76 -1.81 26.28
C SER A 54 -1.78 -0.88 25.55
N ARG A 55 -1.49 0.28 26.16
CA ARG A 55 -0.51 1.23 25.61
C ARG A 55 0.89 0.63 25.50
N ARG A 56 1.26 -0.26 26.42
CA ARG A 56 2.59 -0.89 26.47
C ARG A 56 2.88 -1.71 25.22
N LEU A 57 2.01 -2.66 24.88
CA LEU A 57 2.17 -3.50 23.68
C LEU A 57 2.18 -2.65 22.40
N CYS A 58 1.35 -1.60 22.36
CA CYS A 58 1.33 -0.67 21.23
C CYS A 58 2.65 0.11 21.08
N ARG A 59 3.30 0.49 22.19
CA ARG A 59 4.61 1.16 22.16
C ARG A 59 5.73 0.22 21.73
N GLU A 60 5.75 -1.01 22.24
CA GLU A 60 6.74 -2.03 21.89
C GLU A 60 6.68 -2.36 20.39
N ARG A 61 5.47 -2.57 19.84
CA ARG A 61 5.24 -2.73 18.40
C ARG A 61 5.80 -1.56 17.58
N ASN A 62 5.54 -0.32 18.00
CA ASN A 62 6.03 0.88 17.31
C ASN A 62 7.57 0.99 17.33
N ARG A 63 8.28 0.43 18.33
CA ARG A 63 9.75 0.38 18.31
C ARG A 63 10.25 -0.52 17.18
N ILE A 64 9.63 -1.69 17.03
CA ILE A 64 9.94 -2.67 15.97
C ILE A 64 9.64 -2.06 14.59
N GLU A 65 8.47 -1.43 14.42
CA GLU A 65 8.09 -0.78 13.16
C GLU A 65 9.05 0.34 12.76
N ARG A 66 9.47 1.19 13.72
CA ARG A 66 10.42 2.28 13.47
C ARG A 66 11.80 1.74 13.10
N PHE A 67 12.20 0.60 13.66
CA PHE A 67 13.44 -0.06 13.28
C PHE A 67 13.40 -0.53 11.81
N PHE A 68 12.36 -1.25 11.41
CA PHE A 68 12.19 -1.69 10.02
C PHE A 68 12.02 -0.52 9.03
N SER A 69 11.37 0.55 9.46
CA SER A 69 11.24 1.78 8.66
C SER A 69 12.60 2.42 8.38
N LYS A 70 13.51 2.43 9.35
CA LYS A 70 14.88 2.90 9.15
C LYS A 70 15.68 1.96 8.26
N LEU A 71 15.54 0.66 8.45
CA LEU A 71 16.25 -0.35 7.64
C LEU A 71 15.88 -0.26 6.15
N THR A 72 14.61 -0.06 5.84
CA THR A 72 14.15 0.15 4.46
C THR A 72 14.68 1.45 3.87
N HIS A 73 14.76 2.54 4.66
CA HIS A 73 15.40 3.78 4.23
C HIS A 73 16.88 3.56 3.86
N PHE A 74 17.64 2.85 4.70
CA PHE A 74 19.04 2.54 4.41
C PHE A 74 19.22 1.67 3.17
N ARG A 75 18.36 0.68 2.94
CA ARG A 75 18.38 -0.13 1.70
C ARG A 75 18.15 0.74 0.46
N ARG A 76 17.26 1.73 0.54
CA ARG A 76 17.02 2.67 -0.55
C ARG A 76 18.22 3.59 -0.80
N VAL A 77 18.94 3.97 0.24
CA VAL A 77 20.18 4.76 0.13
C VAL A 77 21.29 3.93 -0.52
N ALA A 78 21.50 2.68 -0.09
CA ALA A 78 22.51 1.79 -0.67
C ALA A 78 22.28 1.58 -2.18
N THR A 79 21.04 1.23 -2.56
CA THR A 79 20.67 1.03 -3.98
C THR A 79 20.71 2.29 -4.83
N ARG A 80 20.77 3.49 -4.24
CA ARG A 80 20.98 4.75 -4.97
C ARG A 80 22.42 4.85 -5.48
N TYR A 81 23.40 4.46 -4.67
CA TYR A 81 24.80 4.52 -5.04
C TYR A 81 25.17 3.46 -6.08
N ASP A 82 24.57 2.27 -6.00
CA ASP A 82 24.75 1.23 -7.02
C ASP A 82 24.36 1.74 -8.43
N LYS A 83 23.27 2.53 -8.52
CA LYS A 83 22.85 3.17 -9.77
C LYS A 83 23.81 4.26 -10.25
N LEU A 84 24.38 5.03 -9.33
CA LEU A 84 25.31 6.10 -9.67
C LEU A 84 26.66 5.54 -10.12
N ALA A 85 27.13 4.45 -9.49
CA ALA A 85 28.29 3.69 -9.94
C ALA A 85 28.09 3.14 -11.35
N ALA A 86 26.93 2.54 -11.65
CA ALA A 86 26.61 2.10 -13.00
C ALA A 86 26.60 3.27 -14.01
N ASN A 87 25.98 4.41 -13.67
CA ASN A 87 25.97 5.58 -14.54
C ASN A 87 27.36 6.18 -14.76
N PHE A 88 28.20 6.23 -13.72
CA PHE A 88 29.57 6.70 -13.81
C PHE A 88 30.43 5.77 -14.68
N LEU A 89 30.29 4.45 -14.49
CA LEU A 89 30.98 3.46 -15.32
C LEU A 89 30.52 3.52 -16.78
N VAL A 90 29.24 3.77 -17.05
CA VAL A 90 28.75 3.95 -18.43
C VAL A 90 29.31 5.24 -19.06
N TRP A 91 29.45 6.33 -18.29
CA TRP A 91 30.07 7.56 -18.77
C TRP A 91 31.59 7.41 -18.98
N SER A 92 32.27 6.68 -18.10
CA SER A 92 33.71 6.42 -18.26
C SER A 92 34.00 5.45 -19.41
N ASN A 93 33.09 4.51 -19.68
CA ASN A 93 33.21 3.53 -20.76
C ASN A 93 32.42 3.92 -22.02
N SER A 94 31.81 5.12 -22.08
CA SER A 94 31.26 5.60 -23.34
C SER A 94 32.43 5.74 -24.31
N PRO A 95 32.43 5.00 -25.44
CA PRO A 95 33.46 5.21 -26.44
C PRO A 95 33.32 6.66 -26.84
N GLN A 96 34.37 7.45 -26.61
CA GLN A 96 34.50 8.73 -27.29
C GLN A 96 34.18 8.41 -28.74
N SER A 97 33.08 8.96 -29.23
CA SER A 97 32.77 8.99 -30.65
C SER A 97 34.05 9.50 -31.29
N GLY A 98 34.81 8.56 -31.86
CA GLY A 98 36.03 8.89 -32.56
C GLY A 98 35.66 10.01 -33.49
N CYS A 99 36.40 11.11 -33.41
CA CYS A 99 36.40 12.10 -34.47
C CYS A 99 36.60 11.31 -35.77
N GLY A 100 35.52 11.16 -36.52
CA GLY A 100 35.51 10.60 -37.86
C GLY A 100 36.14 11.62 -38.81
N CYS A 101 37.39 11.99 -38.53
CA CYS A 101 38.25 12.61 -39.53
C CYS A 101 38.61 11.49 -40.49
N ALA A 102 37.78 11.33 -41.52
CA ALA A 102 38.10 10.48 -42.65
C ALA A 102 39.42 10.95 -43.27
N LEU A 103 40.53 10.32 -42.90
CA LEU A 103 41.72 10.25 -43.73
C LEU A 103 41.48 9.14 -44.76
N MET A 104 40.82 9.49 -45.86
CA MET A 104 41.01 8.74 -47.09
C MET A 104 42.21 9.36 -47.81
N SER A 105 43.37 8.75 -47.60
CA SER A 105 44.50 8.85 -48.52
C SER A 105 44.26 7.85 -49.67
N VAL A 106 44.00 8.36 -50.87
CA VAL A 106 44.62 7.97 -52.16
C VAL A 106 44.54 9.18 -53.07
#